data_AF-A0A166XLR7-F1
#
_entry.id   AF-A0A166XLR7-F1
#
_cell.length_a   1.000
_cell.length_b   1.000
_cell.length_c   1.000
_cell.angle_alpha   90.00
_cell.angle_beta   90.00
_cell.angle_gamma   90.00
#
_symmetry.space_group_name_H-M   'P 1'
#
loop_
_entity.id
_entity.type
_entity.pdbx_description
1 polymer ?
#
loop_
_entity_poly.entity_id
_entity_poly.type
_entity_poly.pdbx_seq_one_letter_code
_entity_poly.pdbx_strand_id
1 'polypeptide(L)'
;MPTDIFISLVSPKLVEMIPDLLRLPHVHVDPAMLIIYYSILYHGCGLGPTIADTDVIRKYFRTLFDDELSWRMYTYACEYAQVLNLQNLDARDPGISASDAGEAKLDADRKGFWELIQMDTFFRLLFNRPPAITHNMSSWKVNLPWLSGSLPFGPSAVPTVSFLVGSRLTFIVSCFFQELETPGCDEASIRPKTEEKCLEICELLAEYKIEDWIHRLLADGNKGDYWYLGDIAMMAYTYVIFMLHRLAVLGSKAPHPVSSDTEVPDAPLAAEASRRLLRIVHAIMVDNLYAETMCCLLNMYRIYVAYACLMKSILRAADVRAHSDDIELLKMVGDAIVMASGSERDFVPLVRAVQSLNAEVQTRVDEAGAID
;
A
#
# COMPACT_ATOMS: atom_id res chain seq x y z
N MET A 1 8.18 -4.00 16.48
CA MET A 1 8.18 -2.85 17.40
C MET A 1 6.89 -2.06 17.17
N PRO A 2 6.34 -1.37 18.18
CA PRO A 2 5.10 -0.63 18.01
C PRO A 2 5.35 0.55 17.06
N THR A 3 4.46 0.76 16.11
CA THR A 3 4.39 2.00 15.35
C THR A 3 3.93 3.09 16.32
N ASP A 4 4.90 3.72 16.99
CA ASP A 4 4.70 4.68 18.11
C ASP A 4 3.89 5.93 17.73
N ILE A 5 3.61 6.15 16.45
CA ILE A 5 2.87 7.30 15.94
C ILE A 5 1.47 7.37 16.54
N PHE A 6 0.74 6.26 16.57
CA PHE A 6 -0.65 6.30 17.04
C PHE A 6 -0.78 6.08 18.55
N ILE A 7 0.16 5.35 19.16
CA ILE A 7 0.19 5.06 20.60
C ILE A 7 0.64 6.29 21.42
N SER A 8 1.48 7.14 20.83
CA SER A 8 1.88 8.42 21.45
C SER A 8 0.83 9.53 21.32
N LEU A 9 0.02 9.50 20.24
CA LEU A 9 -1.09 10.42 20.01
C LEU A 9 -2.32 10.07 20.85
N VAL A 10 -2.52 8.79 21.14
CA VAL A 10 -3.74 8.28 21.78
C VAL A 10 -3.42 7.27 22.87
N SER A 11 -4.07 7.44 24.03
CA SER A 11 -3.95 6.51 25.16
C SER A 11 -4.18 5.04 24.74
N PRO A 12 -3.28 4.10 25.06
CA PRO A 12 -3.47 2.67 24.77
C PRO A 12 -4.79 2.13 25.33
N LYS A 13 -5.18 2.58 26.52
CA LYS A 13 -6.45 2.21 27.16
C LYS A 13 -7.66 2.69 26.36
N LEU A 14 -7.56 3.86 25.73
CA LEU A 14 -8.64 4.37 24.88
C LEU A 14 -8.76 3.52 23.62
N VAL A 15 -7.64 3.13 23.01
CA VAL A 15 -7.59 2.22 21.85
C VAL A 15 -8.24 0.87 22.20
N GLU A 16 -7.91 0.28 23.34
CA GLU A 16 -8.51 -0.98 23.83
C GLU A 16 -10.02 -0.87 24.09
N MET A 17 -10.51 0.32 24.47
CA MET A 17 -11.93 0.56 24.76
C MET A 17 -12.78 0.86 23.52
N ILE A 18 -12.18 1.26 22.40
CA ILE A 18 -12.92 1.61 21.17
C ILE A 18 -13.86 0.51 20.68
N PRO A 19 -13.50 -0.80 20.70
CA PRO A 19 -14.43 -1.91 20.47
C PRO A 19 -15.75 -1.80 21.22
N ASP A 20 -15.68 -1.56 22.52
CA ASP A 20 -16.84 -1.50 23.40
C ASP A 20 -17.61 -0.20 23.21
N LEU A 21 -16.91 0.92 23.01
CA LEU A 21 -17.52 2.22 22.71
C LEU A 21 -18.32 2.17 21.40
N LEU A 22 -17.82 1.45 20.38
CA LEU A 22 -18.49 1.26 19.09
C LEU A 22 -19.78 0.44 19.18
N ARG A 23 -19.99 -0.32 20.27
CA ARG A 23 -21.20 -1.10 20.53
C ARG A 23 -22.28 -0.30 21.26
N LEU A 24 -21.95 0.86 21.83
CA LEU A 24 -22.89 1.70 22.57
C LEU A 24 -23.64 2.64 21.60
N PRO A 25 -24.97 2.52 21.46
CA PRO A 25 -25.74 3.28 20.46
C PRO A 25 -25.79 4.79 20.71
N HIS A 26 -25.38 5.24 21.89
CA HIS A 26 -25.37 6.65 22.29
C HIS A 26 -23.97 7.26 22.32
N VAL A 27 -22.93 6.48 22.01
CA VAL A 27 -21.54 6.94 22.00
C VAL A 27 -21.09 7.07 20.55
N HIS A 28 -20.68 8.29 20.18
CA HIS A 28 -20.05 8.55 18.89
C HIS A 28 -18.56 8.74 19.12
N VAL A 29 -17.77 7.76 18.68
CA VAL A 29 -16.31 7.89 18.63
C VAL A 29 -15.98 8.82 17.47
N ASP A 30 -15.12 9.80 17.74
CA ASP A 30 -14.68 10.78 16.76
C ASP A 30 -14.09 10.07 15.51
N PRO A 31 -14.41 10.52 14.29
CA PRO A 31 -13.85 9.92 13.09
C PRO A 31 -12.32 9.84 13.07
N ALA A 32 -11.61 10.85 13.60
CA ALA A 32 -10.15 10.81 13.68
C ALA A 32 -9.66 9.70 14.61
N MET A 33 -10.36 9.47 15.72
CA MET A 33 -10.06 8.39 16.66
C MET A 33 -10.30 7.00 16.06
N LEU A 34 -11.29 6.85 15.18
CA LEU A 34 -11.52 5.59 14.46
C LEU A 34 -10.39 5.29 13.48
N ILE A 35 -9.83 6.30 12.83
CA ILE A 35 -8.69 6.13 11.93
C ILE A 35 -7.49 5.63 12.69
N ILE A 36 -7.15 6.31 13.78
CA ILE A 36 -6.01 5.95 14.63
C ILE A 36 -6.19 4.50 15.10
N TYR A 37 -7.39 4.15 15.58
CA TYR A 37 -7.72 2.78 16.00
C TYR A 37 -7.54 1.75 14.89
N TYR A 38 -8.04 2.05 13.68
CA TYR A 38 -7.97 1.14 12.55
C TYR A 38 -6.57 1.06 11.91
N SER A 39 -5.78 2.13 11.96
CA SER A 39 -4.37 2.13 11.56
C SER A 39 -3.51 1.35 12.57
N ILE A 40 -3.83 1.41 13.87
CA ILE A 40 -3.21 0.56 14.90
C ILE A 40 -3.50 -0.93 14.61
N LEU A 41 -4.75 -1.27 14.29
CA LEU A 41 -5.14 -2.61 13.87
C LEU A 41 -4.39 -3.07 12.60
N TYR A 42 -4.27 -2.20 11.60
CA TYR A 42 -3.58 -2.45 10.34
C TYR A 42 -2.11 -2.83 10.53
N HIS A 43 -1.37 -2.05 11.32
CA HIS A 43 0.06 -2.28 11.54
C HIS A 43 0.34 -3.40 12.56
N GLY A 44 -0.67 -4.17 12.98
CA GLY A 44 -0.54 -5.21 14.00
C GLY A 44 -0.04 -4.66 15.36
N CYS A 45 -0.28 -3.38 15.62
CA CYS A 45 0.28 -2.70 16.77
C CYS A 45 -0.63 -2.86 17.99
N GLY A 46 -0.08 -3.36 19.09
CA GLY A 46 -0.63 -3.12 20.42
C GLY A 46 -1.77 -4.03 20.87
N LEU A 47 -2.30 -4.93 20.03
CA LEU A 47 -3.26 -5.93 20.51
C LEU A 47 -2.56 -7.27 20.48
N GLY A 48 -2.18 -7.76 21.67
CA GLY A 48 -1.76 -9.15 21.82
C GLY A 48 -2.84 -10.11 21.28
N PRO A 49 -2.58 -11.42 21.27
CA PRO A 49 -3.50 -12.46 20.75
C PRO A 49 -4.91 -12.48 21.40
N THR A 50 -5.18 -11.57 22.34
CA THR A 50 -6.42 -11.36 23.07
C THR A 50 -7.50 -10.54 22.37
N ILE A 51 -7.23 -9.81 21.28
CA ILE A 51 -8.33 -9.19 20.49
C ILE A 51 -8.67 -10.09 19.31
N ALA A 52 -9.15 -11.27 19.68
CA ALA A 52 -9.91 -12.16 18.82
C ALA A 52 -11.40 -11.73 18.79
N ASP A 53 -11.67 -10.42 18.69
CA ASP A 53 -13.04 -9.94 18.48
C ASP A 53 -13.27 -9.76 16.98
N THR A 54 -13.72 -10.86 16.37
CA THR A 54 -13.95 -10.97 14.93
C THR A 54 -14.84 -9.87 14.37
N ASP A 55 -15.71 -9.24 15.18
CA ASP A 55 -16.65 -8.23 14.68
C ASP A 55 -16.00 -6.87 14.44
N VAL A 56 -15.05 -6.46 15.27
CA VAL A 56 -14.35 -5.17 15.09
C VAL A 56 -13.36 -5.24 13.96
N ILE A 57 -12.65 -6.36 13.88
CA ILE A 57 -11.77 -6.71 12.78
C ILE A 57 -12.57 -6.81 11.46
N ARG A 58 -13.75 -7.44 11.46
CA ARG A 58 -14.66 -7.46 10.29
C ARG A 58 -15.19 -6.08 9.92
N LYS A 59 -15.48 -5.22 10.90
CA LYS A 59 -15.89 -3.83 10.66
C LYS A 59 -14.76 -3.03 10.03
N TYR A 60 -13.51 -3.23 10.49
CA TYR A 60 -12.32 -2.65 9.86
C TYR A 60 -12.19 -3.07 8.40
N PHE A 61 -12.36 -4.35 8.08
CA PHE A 61 -12.31 -4.82 6.69
C PHE A 61 -13.37 -4.20 5.81
N ARG A 62 -14.59 -4.04 6.32
CA ARG A 62 -15.64 -3.32 5.57
C ARG A 62 -15.26 -1.88 5.27
N THR A 63 -14.58 -1.20 6.19
CA THR A 63 -14.03 0.15 5.96
C THR A 63 -12.96 0.16 4.88
N LEU A 64 -12.10 -0.86 4.81
CA LEU A 64 -11.08 -0.95 3.76
C LEU A 64 -11.77 -0.93 2.38
N PHE A 65 -12.81 -1.74 2.17
CA PHE A 65 -13.55 -1.76 0.90
C PHE A 65 -14.45 -0.54 0.63
N ASP A 66 -14.49 0.45 1.53
CA ASP A 66 -15.21 1.71 1.35
C ASP A 66 -14.20 2.84 1.07
N ASP A 67 -13.89 3.04 -0.21
CA ASP A 67 -12.96 4.05 -0.72
C ASP A 67 -13.33 5.48 -0.26
N GLU A 68 -14.61 5.80 -0.15
CA GLU A 68 -15.09 7.12 0.26
C GLU A 68 -14.94 7.32 1.76
N LEU A 69 -15.31 6.31 2.54
CA LEU A 69 -15.12 6.34 3.98
C LEU A 69 -13.65 6.39 4.34
N SER A 70 -12.79 5.60 3.69
CA SER A 70 -11.33 5.57 3.87
C SER A 70 -10.71 6.93 3.55
N TRP A 71 -11.11 7.55 2.44
CA TRP A 71 -10.66 8.90 2.07
C TRP A 71 -11.09 9.96 3.08
N ARG A 72 -12.39 9.99 3.43
CA ARG A 72 -12.91 10.96 4.40
C ARG A 72 -12.26 10.82 5.77
N MET A 73 -12.05 9.58 6.19
CA MET A 73 -11.24 9.25 7.34
C MET A 73 -9.88 9.92 7.19
N TYR A 74 -9.08 9.53 6.22
CA TYR A 74 -7.75 10.12 6.01
C TYR A 74 -7.73 11.66 6.02
N THR A 75 -8.73 12.35 5.44
CA THR A 75 -8.82 13.83 5.52
C THR A 75 -8.94 14.36 6.95
N TYR A 76 -9.68 13.69 7.84
CA TYR A 76 -9.74 14.07 9.26
C TYR A 76 -8.40 13.88 9.97
N ALA A 77 -7.62 12.85 9.62
CA ALA A 77 -6.28 12.69 10.16
C ALA A 77 -5.34 13.82 9.73
N CYS A 78 -5.45 14.27 8.47
CA CYS A 78 -4.72 15.43 7.97
C CYS A 78 -5.12 16.72 8.68
N GLU A 79 -6.42 16.97 8.87
CA GLU A 79 -6.92 18.12 9.63
C GLU A 79 -6.40 18.09 11.08
N TYR A 80 -6.44 16.94 11.72
CA TYR A 80 -5.92 16.75 13.08
C TYR A 80 -4.41 17.05 13.17
N ALA A 81 -3.62 16.54 12.21
CA ALA A 81 -2.19 16.83 12.12
C ALA A 81 -1.91 18.33 11.94
N GLN A 82 -2.74 19.03 11.15
CA GLN A 82 -2.63 20.47 10.96
C GLN A 82 -2.96 21.26 12.24
N VAL A 83 -3.97 20.83 13.00
CA VAL A 83 -4.34 21.42 14.30
C VAL A 83 -3.23 21.24 15.33
N LEU A 84 -2.57 20.08 15.32
CA LEU A 84 -1.37 19.82 16.13
C LEU A 84 -0.12 20.55 15.63
N ASN A 85 -0.21 21.25 14.49
CA ASN A 85 0.87 21.97 13.83
C ASN A 85 2.07 21.07 13.49
N LEU A 86 1.80 19.80 13.15
CA LEU A 86 2.84 18.82 12.82
C LEU A 86 3.64 19.20 11.57
N GLN A 87 3.07 20.02 10.69
CA GLN A 87 3.73 20.58 9.50
C GLN A 87 4.82 21.62 9.80
N ASN A 88 4.97 22.04 11.06
CA ASN A 88 5.94 23.06 11.49
C ASN A 88 6.75 22.61 12.72
N LEU A 89 6.94 21.31 12.92
CA LEU A 89 7.68 20.76 14.07
C LEU A 89 9.09 21.37 14.20
N ASP A 90 9.76 21.62 13.07
CA ASP A 90 11.13 22.13 13.00
C ASP A 90 11.20 23.65 12.76
N ALA A 91 10.07 24.36 12.92
CA ALA A 91 10.03 25.82 12.78
C ALA A 91 10.61 26.57 14.01
N ARG A 92 11.03 25.87 15.07
CA ARG A 92 11.50 26.45 16.33
C ARG A 92 12.91 27.03 16.23
N ASP A 93 13.19 27.99 17.11
CA ASP A 93 14.49 28.66 17.23
C ASP A 93 15.56 27.68 17.76
N PRO A 94 16.79 27.61 17.20
CA PRO A 94 17.81 26.60 17.53
C PRO A 94 18.30 26.58 18.98
N GLY A 95 17.86 27.53 19.81
CA GLY A 95 18.38 27.78 21.16
C GLY A 95 17.74 26.97 22.29
N ILE A 96 16.70 26.18 22.03
CA ILE A 96 16.01 25.39 23.07
C ILE A 96 16.26 23.91 22.83
N SER A 97 17.20 23.33 23.57
CA SER A 97 17.45 21.89 23.56
C SER A 97 16.26 21.16 24.19
N ALA A 98 15.60 20.26 23.46
CA ALA A 98 14.63 19.38 24.08
C ALA A 98 15.36 18.32 24.93
N SER A 99 14.75 17.91 26.04
CA SER A 99 15.19 16.73 26.78
C SER A 99 15.14 15.48 25.89
N ASP A 100 15.90 14.43 26.18
CA ASP A 100 15.89 13.16 25.42
C ASP A 100 14.48 12.59 25.20
N ALA A 101 13.61 12.63 26.21
CA ALA A 101 12.21 12.20 26.09
C ALA A 101 11.37 13.11 25.17
N GLY A 102 11.76 14.38 25.07
CA GLY A 102 11.17 15.36 24.16
C GLY A 102 11.63 15.15 22.72
N GLU A 103 12.89 14.82 22.49
CA GLU A 103 13.41 14.47 21.16
C GLU A 103 12.79 13.17 20.63
N ALA A 104 12.68 12.13 21.45
CA ALA A 104 12.03 10.87 21.03
C ALA A 104 10.57 11.10 20.62
N LYS A 105 9.84 11.95 21.33
CA LYS A 105 8.48 12.32 20.96
C LYS A 105 8.44 13.14 19.67
N LEU A 106 9.29 14.16 19.54
CA LEU A 106 9.39 14.97 18.32
C LEU A 106 9.71 14.09 17.10
N ASP A 107 10.53 13.06 17.30
CA ASP A 107 10.89 12.13 16.25
C ASP A 107 9.71 11.24 15.82
N ALA A 108 8.95 10.73 16.78
CA ALA A 108 7.71 10.02 16.49
C ALA A 108 6.69 10.90 15.75
N ASP A 109 6.56 12.18 16.15
CA ASP A 109 5.70 13.15 15.50
C ASP A 109 6.15 13.43 14.04
N ARG A 110 7.47 13.55 13.79
CA ARG A 110 8.03 13.67 12.42
C ARG A 110 7.69 12.45 11.59
N LYS A 111 7.92 11.24 12.12
CA LYS A 111 7.63 9.98 11.43
C LYS A 111 6.16 9.89 11.04
N GLY A 112 5.25 10.23 11.95
CA GLY A 112 3.80 10.23 11.70
C GLY A 112 3.39 11.21 10.62
N PHE A 113 3.97 12.40 10.62
CA PHE A 113 3.71 13.37 9.55
C PHE A 113 4.18 12.86 8.18
N TRP A 114 5.37 12.24 8.11
CA TRP A 114 5.87 11.63 6.87
C TRP A 114 5.00 10.47 6.36
N GLU A 115 4.46 9.64 7.26
CA GLU A 115 3.52 8.57 6.88
C GLU A 115 2.21 9.14 6.32
N LEU A 116 1.70 10.27 6.85
CA LEU A 116 0.56 10.97 6.25
C LEU A 116 0.86 11.45 4.83
N ILE A 117 2.05 12.00 4.57
CA ILE A 117 2.47 12.43 3.23
C ILE A 117 2.49 11.22 2.27
N GLN A 118 3.07 10.10 2.70
CA GLN A 118 3.10 8.86 1.92
C GLN A 118 1.67 8.40 1.57
N MET A 119 0.77 8.38 2.55
CA MET A 119 -0.63 8.01 2.34
C MET A 119 -1.38 9.00 1.44
N ASP A 120 -1.06 10.30 1.47
CA ASP A 120 -1.64 11.28 0.53
C ASP A 120 -1.34 10.90 -0.91
N THR A 121 -0.07 10.58 -1.20
CA THR A 121 0.35 10.21 -2.56
C THR A 121 -0.32 8.91 -3.01
N PHE A 122 -0.52 7.98 -2.09
CA PHE A 122 -1.26 6.75 -2.33
C PHE A 122 -2.73 7.00 -2.69
N PHE A 123 -3.44 7.81 -1.90
CA PHE A 123 -4.83 8.17 -2.17
C PHE A 123 -5.00 8.92 -3.49
N ARG A 124 -4.10 9.86 -3.78
CA ARG A 124 -4.10 10.61 -5.04
C ARG A 124 -3.93 9.69 -6.25
N LEU A 125 -3.03 8.71 -6.16
CA LEU A 125 -2.67 7.87 -7.29
C LEU A 125 -3.74 6.80 -7.56
N LEU A 126 -4.10 6.02 -6.55
CA LEU A 126 -5.00 4.86 -6.70
C LEU A 126 -6.47 5.26 -6.76
N PHE A 127 -6.88 6.24 -5.95
CA PHE A 127 -8.29 6.61 -5.79
C PHE A 127 -8.67 7.90 -6.52
N ASN A 128 -7.72 8.49 -7.27
CA ASN A 128 -7.90 9.75 -7.99
C ASN A 128 -8.44 10.88 -7.09
N ARG A 129 -7.99 10.92 -5.83
CA ARG A 129 -8.39 11.94 -4.87
C ARG A 129 -7.54 13.22 -5.04
N PRO A 130 -8.10 14.40 -4.73
CA PRO A 130 -7.29 15.61 -4.65
C PRO A 130 -6.29 15.50 -3.49
N PRO A 131 -5.18 16.25 -3.51
CA PRO A 131 -4.25 16.30 -2.37
C PRO A 131 -4.95 16.82 -1.10
N ALA A 132 -4.93 16.07 -0.01
CA ALA A 132 -5.45 16.57 1.28
C ALA A 132 -4.39 17.40 2.00
N ILE A 133 -3.15 16.92 2.01
CA ILE A 133 -2.04 17.58 2.68
C ILE A 133 -0.99 18.06 1.67
N THR A 134 -0.65 17.30 0.63
CA THR A 134 0.48 17.60 -0.26
C THR A 134 0.34 18.84 -1.16
N HIS A 135 -0.83 19.49 -1.21
CA HIS A 135 -1.05 20.71 -2.01
C HIS A 135 -0.12 21.88 -1.62
N ASN A 136 0.31 21.93 -0.36
CA ASN A 136 1.19 22.96 0.20
C ASN A 136 2.52 22.41 0.71
N MET A 137 3.01 21.30 0.14
CA MET A 137 4.20 20.59 0.63
C MET A 137 5.45 21.49 0.73
N SER A 138 5.59 22.50 -0.13
CA SER A 138 6.70 23.46 -0.11
C SER A 138 6.72 24.40 1.09
N SER A 139 5.61 24.51 1.83
CA SER A 139 5.48 25.39 3.00
C SER A 139 5.89 24.73 4.33
N TRP A 140 6.12 23.42 4.32
CA TRP A 140 6.34 22.65 5.54
C TRP A 140 7.75 22.78 6.08
N LYS A 141 7.85 22.75 7.40
CA LYS A 141 9.10 22.80 8.16
C LYS A 141 9.16 21.56 9.05
N VAL A 142 9.37 20.42 8.40
CA VAL A 142 9.50 19.11 9.03
C VAL A 142 10.71 18.41 8.43
N ASN A 143 11.69 18.13 9.27
CA ASN A 143 12.87 17.36 8.90
C ASN A 143 12.52 15.88 8.75
N LEU A 144 13.41 15.11 8.12
CA LEU A 144 13.31 13.65 8.21
C LEU A 144 13.45 13.24 9.69
N PRO A 145 12.66 12.27 10.17
CA PRO A 145 12.87 11.68 11.48
C PRO A 145 14.30 11.14 11.59
N TRP A 146 14.88 11.29 12.77
CA TRP A 146 16.12 10.66 13.16
C TRP A 146 16.01 9.16 12.94
N LEU A 147 16.89 8.66 12.09
CA LEU A 147 17.12 7.23 11.93
C LEU A 147 17.89 6.77 13.17
N SER A 148 17.19 6.65 14.31
CA SER A 148 17.81 6.35 15.59
C SER A 148 18.58 5.02 15.53
N GLY A 149 19.92 5.12 15.55
CA GLY A 149 20.83 3.98 15.73
C GLY A 149 20.93 3.48 17.17
N SER A 150 20.14 4.04 18.10
CA SER A 150 20.18 3.73 19.53
C SER A 150 18.79 3.38 20.07
N LEU A 151 18.38 2.13 19.88
CA LEU A 151 17.45 1.45 20.79
C LEU A 151 18.17 0.24 21.42
N PRO A 152 17.92 -0.10 22.70
CA PRO A 152 18.81 -0.92 23.53
C PRO A 152 18.92 -2.41 23.17
N PHE A 153 18.28 -2.89 22.11
CA PHE A 153 18.26 -4.32 21.76
C PHE A 153 18.23 -4.50 20.23
N GLY A 154 19.41 -4.43 19.60
CA GLY A 154 19.71 -4.91 18.23
C GLY A 154 19.02 -4.18 17.06
N PRO A 155 19.75 -3.54 16.12
CA PRO A 155 19.11 -2.82 15.03
C PRO A 155 18.78 -3.81 13.90
N SER A 156 17.50 -4.20 13.78
CA SER A 156 17.00 -4.56 12.45
C SER A 156 17.08 -3.30 11.59
N ALA A 157 17.88 -3.32 10.53
CA ALA A 157 18.01 -2.18 9.61
C ALA A 157 16.73 -1.93 8.80
N VAL A 158 15.73 -2.82 8.92
CA VAL A 158 14.50 -2.81 8.14
C VAL A 158 13.68 -1.52 8.30
N PRO A 159 13.31 -1.07 9.51
CA PRO A 159 12.46 0.12 9.64
C PRO A 159 13.13 1.39 9.08
N THR A 160 14.44 1.51 9.27
CA THR A 160 15.26 2.60 8.73
C THR A 160 15.27 2.59 7.21
N VAL A 161 15.51 1.43 6.60
CA VAL A 161 15.52 1.30 5.14
C VAL A 161 14.13 1.48 4.55
N SER A 162 13.09 0.90 5.16
CA SER A 162 11.70 1.10 4.75
C SER A 162 11.34 2.58 4.72
N PHE A 163 11.72 3.33 5.76
CA PHE A 163 11.48 4.77 5.79
C PHE A 163 12.22 5.51 4.66
N LEU A 164 13.52 5.25 4.48
CA LEU A 164 14.32 5.89 3.43
C LEU A 164 13.76 5.63 2.03
N VAL A 165 13.42 4.37 1.74
CA VAL A 165 12.83 3.97 0.46
C VAL A 165 11.45 4.59 0.30
N GLY A 166 10.59 4.53 1.32
CA GLY A 166 9.25 5.14 1.32
C GLY A 166 9.29 6.65 1.07
N SER A 167 10.22 7.38 1.69
CA SER A 167 10.43 8.80 1.43
C SER A 167 10.90 9.07 0.00
N ARG A 168 11.82 8.28 -0.55
CA ARG A 168 12.25 8.41 -1.95
C ARG A 168 11.10 8.14 -2.93
N LEU A 169 10.30 7.10 -2.70
CA LEU A 169 9.09 6.83 -3.48
C LEU A 169 8.13 8.03 -3.46
N THR A 170 7.94 8.65 -2.29
CA THR A 170 7.10 9.85 -2.13
C THR A 170 7.56 11.00 -3.01
N PHE A 171 8.88 11.24 -3.09
CA PHE A 171 9.42 12.28 -3.95
C PHE A 171 9.24 11.96 -5.44
N ILE A 172 9.49 10.72 -5.86
CA ILE A 172 9.30 10.29 -7.25
C ILE A 172 7.84 10.50 -7.68
N VAL A 173 6.89 10.04 -6.86
CA VAL A 173 5.44 10.18 -7.13
C VAL A 173 5.01 11.65 -7.08
N SER A 174 5.61 12.47 -6.20
CA SER A 174 5.34 13.91 -6.17
C SER A 174 5.79 14.59 -7.46
N CYS A 175 6.96 14.23 -8.00
CA CYS A 175 7.42 14.74 -9.29
C CYS A 175 6.51 14.28 -10.45
N PHE A 176 5.98 13.06 -10.40
CA PHE A 176 4.96 12.60 -11.35
C PHE A 176 3.72 13.50 -11.33
N PHE A 177 3.19 13.81 -10.14
CA PHE A 177 2.02 14.68 -10.04
C PHE A 177 2.29 16.11 -10.51
N GLN A 178 3.47 16.67 -10.23
CA GLN A 178 3.84 18.00 -10.72
C GLN A 178 3.83 18.08 -12.25
N GLU A 179 4.33 17.04 -12.92
CA GLU A 179 4.28 16.95 -14.38
C GLU A 179 2.87 16.74 -14.90
N LEU A 180 2.10 15.85 -14.26
CA LEU A 180 0.71 15.54 -14.62
C LEU A 180 -0.22 16.75 -14.49
N GLU A 181 0.00 17.59 -13.49
CA GLU A 181 -0.83 18.76 -13.18
C GLU A 181 -0.37 20.03 -13.93
N THR A 182 0.68 19.93 -14.75
CA THR A 182 1.15 21.04 -15.58
C THR A 182 0.11 21.39 -16.66
N PRO A 183 -0.33 22.66 -16.77
CA PRO A 183 -1.34 23.06 -17.74
C PRO A 183 -0.93 22.77 -19.19
N GLY A 184 -1.83 22.20 -19.98
CA GLY A 184 -1.61 21.93 -21.41
C GLY A 184 -0.75 20.71 -21.72
N CYS A 185 -0.47 19.87 -20.71
CA CYS A 185 0.27 18.65 -20.91
C CYS A 185 -0.61 17.56 -21.56
N ASP A 186 -0.04 16.83 -22.52
CA ASP A 186 -0.69 15.72 -23.20
C ASP A 186 -0.02 14.37 -22.86
N GLU A 187 -0.68 13.26 -23.16
CA GLU A 187 -0.15 11.93 -22.86
C GLU A 187 1.22 11.69 -23.49
N ALA A 188 1.43 12.16 -24.73
CA ALA A 188 2.67 11.97 -25.47
C ALA A 188 3.88 12.66 -24.80
N SER A 189 3.66 13.82 -24.19
CA SER A 189 4.71 14.56 -23.48
C SER A 189 5.00 14.03 -22.06
N ILE A 190 4.00 13.48 -21.37
CA ILE A 190 4.15 12.96 -20.00
C ILE A 190 4.66 11.53 -19.97
N ARG A 191 4.29 10.72 -20.97
CA ARG A 191 4.65 9.30 -21.07
C ARG A 191 6.14 9.01 -20.85
N PRO A 192 7.09 9.62 -21.60
CA PRO A 192 8.51 9.30 -21.42
C PRO A 192 9.01 9.64 -20.00
N LYS A 193 8.53 10.74 -19.41
CA LYS A 193 8.92 11.13 -18.04
C LYS A 193 8.33 10.21 -16.98
N THR A 194 7.13 9.69 -17.21
CA THR A 194 6.52 8.70 -16.32
C THR A 194 7.25 7.37 -16.38
N GLU A 195 7.64 6.93 -17.58
CA GLU A 195 8.44 5.72 -17.77
C GLU A 195 9.82 5.86 -17.09
N GLU A 196 10.47 7.02 -17.20
CA GLU A 196 11.70 7.34 -16.47
C GLU A 196 11.52 7.21 -14.95
N LYS A 197 10.45 7.80 -14.38
CA LYS A 197 10.14 7.66 -12.95
C LYS A 197 9.83 6.22 -12.55
N CYS A 198 9.16 5.44 -13.41
CA CYS A 198 8.90 4.03 -13.14
C CYS A 198 10.20 3.22 -13.09
N LEU A 199 11.15 3.52 -13.98
CA LEU A 199 12.49 2.92 -13.95
C LEU A 199 13.24 3.33 -12.68
N GLU A 200 13.17 4.59 -12.27
CA GLU A 200 13.78 5.08 -11.02
C GLU A 200 13.26 4.31 -9.79
N ILE A 201 11.95 4.00 -9.74
CA ILE A 201 11.35 3.16 -8.69
C ILE A 201 11.97 1.75 -8.70
N CYS A 202 12.08 1.12 -9.88
CA CYS A 202 12.67 -0.21 -10.01
C CYS A 202 14.15 -0.23 -9.61
N GLU A 203 14.91 0.78 -10.01
CA GLU A 203 16.32 0.96 -9.65
C GLU A 203 16.49 1.16 -8.14
N LEU A 204 15.61 1.94 -7.51
CA LEU A 204 15.58 2.15 -6.07
C LEU A 204 15.39 0.82 -5.31
N LEU A 205 14.45 -0.03 -5.73
CA LEU A 205 14.26 -1.34 -5.09
C LEU A 205 15.47 -2.26 -5.27
N ALA A 206 16.14 -2.19 -6.43
CA ALA A 206 17.34 -2.96 -6.72
C ALA A 206 18.58 -2.46 -5.94
N GLU A 207 18.75 -1.15 -5.80
CA GLU A 207 19.82 -0.49 -5.05
C GLU A 207 19.86 -1.01 -3.59
N TYR A 208 18.69 -1.09 -2.96
CA TYR A 208 18.54 -1.58 -1.59
C TYR A 208 18.34 -3.10 -1.48
N LYS A 209 18.30 -3.81 -2.62
CA LYS A 209 18.08 -5.27 -2.70
C LYS A 209 16.85 -5.72 -1.90
N ILE A 210 15.76 -4.96 -2.02
CA ILE A 210 14.56 -5.15 -1.19
C ILE A 210 13.98 -6.55 -1.37
N GLU A 211 13.85 -7.02 -2.62
CA GLU A 211 13.33 -8.36 -2.91
C GLU A 211 14.19 -9.46 -2.28
N ASP A 212 15.51 -9.45 -2.47
CA ASP A 212 16.42 -10.43 -1.87
C ASP A 212 16.36 -10.42 -0.34
N TRP A 213 16.15 -9.24 0.25
CA TRP A 213 16.03 -9.10 1.69
C TRP A 213 14.71 -9.69 2.21
N ILE A 214 13.59 -9.46 1.52
CA ILE A 214 12.31 -10.10 1.83
C ILE A 214 12.45 -11.63 1.81
N HIS A 215 13.04 -12.20 0.76
CA HIS A 215 13.22 -13.66 0.64
C HIS A 215 14.06 -14.23 1.78
N ARG A 216 15.12 -13.54 2.21
CA ARG A 216 15.93 -13.96 3.37
C ARG A 216 15.13 -13.91 4.68
N LEU A 217 14.38 -12.84 4.91
CA LEU A 217 13.57 -12.69 6.13
C LEU A 217 12.44 -13.74 6.20
N LEU A 218 11.85 -14.09 5.06
CA LEU A 218 10.87 -15.18 4.95
C LEU A 218 11.52 -16.53 5.30
N ALA A 219 12.71 -16.81 4.77
CA ALA A 219 13.44 -18.05 5.08
C ALA A 219 13.83 -18.16 6.56
N ASP A 220 14.17 -17.03 7.18
CA ASP A 220 14.55 -16.96 8.60
C ASP A 220 13.34 -16.94 9.56
N GLY A 221 12.10 -16.86 9.05
CA GLY A 221 10.87 -16.84 9.85
C GLY A 221 10.66 -15.54 10.67
N ASN A 222 11.32 -14.44 10.32
CA ASN A 222 11.17 -13.15 11.01
C ASN A 222 9.89 -12.44 10.53
N LYS A 223 8.76 -12.77 11.16
CA LYS A 223 7.42 -12.37 10.71
C LYS A 223 7.17 -10.86 10.63
N GLY A 224 7.75 -10.09 11.54
CA GLY A 224 7.55 -8.64 11.56
C GLY A 224 8.28 -7.93 10.42
N ASP A 225 9.55 -8.27 10.22
CA ASP A 225 10.43 -7.49 9.34
C ASP A 225 10.16 -7.73 7.84
N TYR A 226 9.78 -8.95 7.42
CA TYR A 226 9.45 -9.16 6.00
C TYR A 226 8.19 -8.39 5.59
N TRP A 227 7.24 -8.17 6.49
CA TRP A 227 6.02 -7.43 6.18
C TRP A 227 6.33 -5.95 5.94
N TYR A 228 7.24 -5.35 6.74
CA TYR A 228 7.68 -3.96 6.53
C TYR A 228 8.39 -3.75 5.20
N LEU A 229 9.26 -4.67 4.78
CA LEU A 229 9.87 -4.57 3.45
C LEU A 229 8.89 -4.94 2.33
N GLY A 230 8.01 -5.91 2.60
CA GLY A 230 6.95 -6.33 1.71
C GLY A 230 6.01 -5.17 1.38
N ASP A 231 5.55 -4.42 2.37
CA ASP A 231 4.73 -3.22 2.21
C ASP A 231 5.39 -2.21 1.26
N ILE A 232 6.66 -1.91 1.48
CA ILE A 232 7.42 -0.99 0.63
C ILE A 232 7.53 -1.48 -0.81
N ALA A 233 7.86 -2.75 -1.02
CA ALA A 233 7.97 -3.31 -2.36
C ALA A 233 6.61 -3.39 -3.07
N MET A 234 5.56 -3.79 -2.36
CA MET A 234 4.20 -3.81 -2.89
C MET A 234 3.73 -2.41 -3.28
N MET A 235 3.93 -1.42 -2.40
CA MET A 235 3.62 -0.01 -2.67
C MET A 235 4.36 0.51 -3.90
N ALA A 236 5.67 0.22 -4.02
CA ALA A 236 6.48 0.65 -5.15
C ALA A 236 6.00 0.06 -6.49
N TYR A 237 5.72 -1.24 -6.57
CA TYR A 237 5.18 -1.84 -7.81
C TYR A 237 3.77 -1.38 -8.12
N THR A 238 2.92 -1.20 -7.10
CA THR A 238 1.61 -0.57 -7.27
C THR A 238 1.76 0.84 -7.84
N TYR A 239 2.75 1.63 -7.41
CA TYR A 239 3.02 2.94 -8.01
C TYR A 239 3.37 2.86 -9.48
N VAL A 240 4.26 1.95 -9.89
CA VAL A 240 4.59 1.75 -11.31
C VAL A 240 3.34 1.41 -12.12
N ILE A 241 2.55 0.44 -11.67
CA ILE A 241 1.32 0.01 -12.36
C ILE A 241 0.33 1.18 -12.48
N PHE A 242 0.10 1.92 -11.39
CA PHE A 242 -0.91 2.96 -11.38
C PHE A 242 -0.46 4.27 -12.04
N MET A 243 0.83 4.60 -12.04
CA MET A 243 1.35 5.73 -12.82
C MET A 243 1.13 5.48 -14.33
N LEU A 244 1.42 4.27 -14.80
CA LEU A 244 1.19 3.88 -16.20
C LEU A 244 -0.31 3.77 -16.53
N HIS A 245 -1.13 3.30 -15.59
CA HIS A 245 -2.59 3.32 -15.72
C HIS A 245 -3.13 4.74 -15.88
N ARG A 246 -2.65 5.69 -15.06
CA ARG A 246 -3.11 7.09 -15.13
C ARG A 246 -2.82 7.73 -16.47
N LEU A 247 -1.73 7.35 -17.15
CA LEU A 247 -1.47 7.80 -18.52
C LEU A 247 -2.46 7.23 -19.53
N ALA A 248 -2.79 5.94 -19.43
CA ALA A 248 -3.73 5.29 -20.35
C ALA A 248 -5.14 5.91 -20.27
N VAL A 249 -5.46 6.59 -19.16
CA VAL A 249 -6.79 7.15 -18.86
C VAL A 249 -6.74 8.70 -18.85
N LEU A 250 -5.64 9.33 -19.26
CA LEU A 250 -5.36 10.78 -19.12
C LEU A 250 -6.33 11.69 -19.90
N GLY A 251 -7.16 11.14 -20.79
CA GLY A 251 -8.26 11.84 -21.48
C GLY A 251 -9.68 11.35 -21.13
N SER A 252 -9.80 10.34 -20.27
CA SER A 252 -11.10 9.81 -19.84
C SER A 252 -11.64 10.60 -18.66
N LYS A 253 -12.92 10.98 -18.71
CA LYS A 253 -13.61 11.62 -17.59
C LYS A 253 -14.13 10.63 -16.55
N ALA A 254 -13.81 9.34 -16.68
CA ALA A 254 -14.32 8.29 -15.79
C ALA A 254 -13.69 8.42 -14.39
N PRO A 255 -14.48 8.65 -13.32
CA PRO A 255 -13.95 8.89 -11.98
C PRO A 255 -13.78 7.60 -11.17
N HIS A 256 -13.32 6.51 -11.78
CA HIS A 256 -13.50 5.17 -11.20
C HIS A 256 -12.26 4.28 -11.31
N PRO A 257 -12.12 3.27 -10.41
CA PRO A 257 -11.09 2.24 -10.51
C PRO A 257 -11.14 1.53 -11.87
N VAL A 258 -10.04 0.86 -12.25
CA VAL A 258 -9.94 0.01 -13.45
C VAL A 258 -11.20 -0.87 -13.55
N SER A 259 -12.08 -0.54 -14.48
CA SER A 259 -13.40 -1.15 -14.68
C SER A 259 -13.49 -1.92 -15.99
N SER A 260 -12.48 -1.79 -16.85
CA SER A 260 -12.46 -2.36 -18.20
C SER A 260 -11.06 -2.77 -18.66
N ASP A 261 -10.98 -3.71 -19.59
CA ASP A 261 -9.72 -4.19 -20.19
C ASP A 261 -8.91 -3.09 -20.89
N THR A 262 -9.59 -2.04 -21.35
CA THR A 262 -8.98 -0.85 -21.96
C THR A 262 -8.22 0.00 -20.94
N GLU A 263 -8.58 -0.10 -19.67
CA GLU A 263 -7.96 0.65 -18.57
C GLU A 263 -6.76 -0.09 -17.96
N VAL A 264 -6.60 -1.40 -18.23
CA VAL A 264 -5.43 -2.17 -17.80
C VAL A 264 -4.18 -1.69 -18.56
N PRO A 265 -3.09 -1.27 -17.88
CA PRO A 265 -1.87 -0.81 -18.53
C PRO A 265 -1.34 -1.79 -19.60
N ASP A 266 -1.10 -1.30 -20.81
CA ASP A 266 -0.54 -2.07 -21.93
C ASP A 266 0.92 -1.66 -22.16
N ALA A 267 1.73 -1.73 -21.09
CA ALA A 267 3.14 -1.33 -21.10
C ALA A 267 4.01 -2.47 -20.56
N PRO A 268 5.16 -2.79 -21.20
CA PRO A 268 6.06 -3.84 -20.71
C PRO A 268 6.51 -3.64 -19.27
N LEU A 269 6.73 -2.39 -18.85
CA LEU A 269 7.06 -2.03 -17.47
C LEU A 269 5.94 -2.38 -16.49
N ALA A 270 4.67 -2.18 -16.87
CA ALA A 270 3.55 -2.55 -16.01
C ALA A 270 3.41 -4.06 -15.87
N ALA A 271 3.64 -4.83 -16.95
CA ALA A 271 3.65 -6.28 -16.90
C ALA A 271 4.77 -6.79 -15.97
N GLU A 272 6.00 -6.26 -16.09
CA GLU A 272 7.10 -6.65 -15.23
C GLU A 272 6.86 -6.28 -13.75
N ALA A 273 6.38 -5.08 -13.47
CA ALA A 273 5.98 -4.69 -12.12
C ALA A 273 4.88 -5.60 -11.56
N SER A 274 3.93 -6.01 -12.40
CA SER A 274 2.86 -6.94 -12.02
C SER A 274 3.40 -8.32 -11.65
N ARG A 275 4.37 -8.86 -12.40
CA ARG A 275 5.05 -10.12 -12.05
C ARG A 275 5.71 -10.03 -10.68
N ARG A 276 6.49 -8.97 -10.45
CA ARG A 276 7.22 -8.78 -9.20
C ARG A 276 6.29 -8.60 -8.02
N LEU A 277 5.26 -7.77 -8.15
CA LEU A 277 4.21 -7.60 -7.16
C LEU A 277 3.57 -8.94 -6.80
N LEU A 278 3.11 -9.70 -7.80
CA LEU A 278 2.42 -10.97 -7.56
C LEU A 278 3.31 -12.05 -6.93
N ARG A 279 4.62 -12.06 -7.24
CA ARG A 279 5.59 -12.96 -6.56
C ARG A 279 5.72 -12.64 -5.07
N ILE A 280 5.85 -11.35 -4.73
CA ILE A 280 5.93 -10.90 -3.34
C ILE A 280 4.63 -11.22 -2.60
N VAL A 281 3.49 -10.93 -3.24
CA VAL A 281 2.15 -11.23 -2.72
C VAL A 281 2.00 -12.71 -2.42
N HIS A 282 2.35 -13.59 -3.37
CA HIS A 282 2.29 -15.04 -3.16
C HIS A 282 3.17 -15.47 -1.97
N ALA A 283 4.41 -14.99 -1.90
CA ALA A 283 5.34 -15.33 -0.82
C ALA A 283 4.79 -14.90 0.56
N ILE A 284 4.19 -13.72 0.64
CA ILE A 284 3.55 -13.20 1.86
C ILE A 284 2.30 -14.00 2.23
N MET A 285 1.46 -14.34 1.25
CA MET A 285 0.23 -15.10 1.48
C MET A 285 0.49 -16.51 1.98
N VAL A 286 1.55 -17.17 1.51
CA VAL A 286 1.92 -18.52 1.97
C VAL A 286 2.24 -18.55 3.46
N ASP A 287 2.88 -17.50 4.02
CA ASP A 287 3.12 -17.41 5.47
C ASP A 287 1.94 -16.80 6.26
N ASN A 288 0.98 -16.14 5.58
CA ASN A 288 -0.17 -15.45 6.16
C ASN A 288 -1.49 -15.74 5.41
N LEU A 289 -1.98 -16.97 5.53
CA LEU A 289 -3.26 -17.40 4.94
C LEU A 289 -4.47 -16.89 5.75
N TYR A 290 -4.53 -15.58 5.95
CA TYR A 290 -5.57 -14.89 6.72
C TYR A 290 -6.45 -14.04 5.79
N ALA A 291 -7.75 -14.00 6.09
CA ALA A 291 -8.73 -13.14 5.41
C ALA A 291 -8.33 -11.66 5.48
N GLU A 292 -7.67 -11.31 6.57
CA GLU A 292 -7.11 -10.00 6.89
C GLU A 292 -6.04 -9.57 5.88
N THR A 293 -5.06 -10.45 5.66
CA THR A 293 -4.01 -10.26 4.67
C THR A 293 -4.62 -10.08 3.28
N MET A 294 -5.62 -10.91 2.95
CA MET A 294 -6.34 -10.81 1.69
C MET A 294 -7.03 -9.46 1.48
N CYS A 295 -7.74 -8.94 2.49
CA CYS A 295 -8.34 -7.61 2.42
C CYS A 295 -7.30 -6.53 2.12
N CYS A 296 -6.16 -6.53 2.82
CA CYS A 296 -5.10 -5.56 2.60
C CYS A 296 -4.54 -5.65 1.18
N LEU A 297 -4.24 -6.86 0.70
CA LEU A 297 -3.68 -7.10 -0.63
C LEU A 297 -4.62 -6.65 -1.75
N LEU A 298 -5.90 -7.03 -1.67
CA LEU A 298 -6.90 -6.70 -2.68
C LEU A 298 -7.25 -5.22 -2.69
N ASN A 299 -7.36 -4.61 -1.53
CA ASN A 299 -7.90 -3.27 -1.43
C ASN A 299 -6.84 -2.18 -1.48
N MET A 300 -5.79 -2.34 -0.68
CA MET A 300 -4.71 -1.37 -0.62
C MET A 300 -3.86 -1.49 -1.89
N TYR A 301 -3.21 -2.63 -2.12
CA TYR A 301 -2.27 -2.76 -3.24
C TYR A 301 -2.94 -3.08 -4.58
N ARG A 302 -4.25 -3.33 -4.58
CA ARG A 302 -5.07 -3.61 -5.77
C ARG A 302 -4.46 -4.70 -6.65
N ILE A 303 -4.06 -5.82 -6.02
CA ILE A 303 -3.39 -6.93 -6.71
C ILE A 303 -4.18 -7.49 -7.90
N TYR A 304 -5.50 -7.30 -7.92
CA TYR A 304 -6.36 -7.68 -9.04
C TYR A 304 -6.00 -6.92 -10.35
N VAL A 305 -5.47 -5.70 -10.26
CA VAL A 305 -5.00 -4.95 -11.44
C VAL A 305 -3.72 -5.59 -11.99
N ALA A 306 -2.78 -5.96 -11.10
CA ALA A 306 -1.58 -6.69 -11.50
C ALA A 306 -1.92 -8.06 -12.12
N TYR A 307 -2.88 -8.75 -11.53
CA TYR A 307 -3.44 -10.00 -12.06
C TYR A 307 -4.00 -9.80 -13.47
N ALA A 308 -4.82 -8.76 -13.66
CA ALA A 308 -5.41 -8.42 -14.95
C ALA A 308 -4.35 -8.01 -15.99
N CYS A 309 -3.27 -7.32 -15.60
CA CYS A 309 -2.15 -6.99 -16.48
C CYS A 309 -1.52 -8.24 -17.10
N LEU A 310 -1.17 -9.24 -16.27
CA LEU A 310 -0.59 -10.49 -16.77
C LEU A 310 -1.60 -11.28 -17.59
N MET A 311 -2.84 -11.35 -17.12
CA MET A 311 -3.93 -12.02 -17.81
C MET A 311 -4.11 -11.48 -19.24
N LYS A 312 -4.19 -10.16 -19.36
CA LYS A 312 -4.31 -9.46 -20.64
C LYS A 312 -3.13 -9.76 -21.56
N SER A 313 -1.90 -9.80 -21.03
CA SER A 313 -0.71 -10.17 -21.79
C SER A 313 -0.79 -11.60 -22.33
N ILE A 314 -1.21 -12.56 -21.49
CA ILE A 314 -1.33 -13.97 -21.85
C ILE A 314 -2.43 -14.18 -22.90
N LEU A 315 -3.63 -13.64 -22.67
CA LEU A 315 -4.78 -13.84 -23.55
C LEU A 315 -4.60 -13.17 -24.92
N ARG A 316 -3.78 -12.12 -25.01
CA ARG A 316 -3.45 -11.45 -26.28
C ARG A 316 -2.23 -12.04 -26.99
N ALA A 317 -1.47 -12.93 -26.35
CA ALA A 317 -0.29 -13.52 -26.94
C ALA A 317 -0.67 -14.42 -28.13
N ALA A 318 0.13 -14.34 -29.19
CA ALA A 318 0.00 -15.25 -30.33
C ALA A 318 0.40 -16.68 -29.94
N ASP A 319 1.42 -16.81 -29.10
CA ASP A 319 1.82 -18.07 -28.46
C ASP A 319 1.67 -17.94 -26.94
N VAL A 320 0.60 -18.53 -26.41
CA VAL A 320 0.28 -18.54 -24.98
C VAL A 320 1.33 -19.33 -24.19
N ARG A 321 1.98 -20.32 -24.80
CA ARG A 321 2.97 -21.19 -24.13
C ARG A 321 4.27 -20.46 -23.82
N ALA A 322 4.59 -19.40 -24.55
CA ALA A 322 5.70 -18.51 -24.25
C ALA A 322 5.54 -17.78 -22.90
N HIS A 323 4.35 -17.79 -22.31
CA HIS A 323 4.03 -17.17 -21.02
C HIS A 323 3.85 -18.19 -19.88
N SER A 324 4.48 -19.38 -19.96
CA SER A 324 4.35 -20.45 -18.96
C SER A 324 4.55 -19.98 -17.51
N ASP A 325 5.57 -19.15 -17.28
CA ASP A 325 5.92 -18.67 -15.93
C ASP A 325 4.85 -17.73 -15.38
N ASP A 326 4.24 -16.91 -16.24
CA ASP A 326 3.15 -16.01 -15.85
C ASP A 326 1.88 -16.81 -15.55
N ILE A 327 1.60 -17.86 -16.33
CA ILE A 327 0.46 -18.77 -16.11
C ILE A 327 0.61 -19.50 -14.77
N GLU A 328 1.81 -20.02 -14.47
CA GLU A 328 2.09 -20.67 -13.20
C GLU A 328 1.95 -19.70 -12.02
N LEU A 329 2.46 -18.47 -12.15
CA LEU A 329 2.33 -17.43 -11.14
C LEU A 329 0.87 -17.07 -10.85
N LEU A 330 0.04 -16.85 -11.88
CA LEU A 330 -1.39 -16.57 -11.72
C LEU A 330 -2.11 -17.73 -11.02
N LYS A 331 -1.77 -18.98 -11.37
CA LYS A 331 -2.31 -20.16 -10.70
C LYS A 331 -1.93 -20.20 -9.23
N MET A 332 -0.64 -20.02 -8.89
CA MET A 332 -0.15 -20.01 -7.50
C MET A 332 -0.84 -18.95 -6.66
N VAL A 333 -0.96 -17.72 -7.17
CA VAL A 333 -1.68 -16.64 -6.49
C VAL A 333 -3.16 -16.99 -6.35
N GLY A 334 -3.79 -17.52 -7.40
CA GLY A 334 -5.20 -17.90 -7.38
C GLY A 334 -5.51 -19.00 -6.35
N ASP A 335 -4.66 -20.01 -6.26
CA ASP A 335 -4.77 -21.07 -5.27
C ASP A 335 -4.59 -20.52 -3.85
N ALA A 336 -3.65 -19.60 -3.64
CA ALA A 336 -3.47 -18.92 -2.35
C ALA A 336 -4.70 -18.08 -1.95
N ILE A 337 -5.32 -17.38 -2.92
CA ILE A 337 -6.57 -16.63 -2.71
C ILE A 337 -7.70 -17.58 -2.28
N VAL A 338 -7.85 -18.73 -2.94
CA VAL A 338 -8.85 -19.75 -2.61
C VAL A 338 -8.63 -20.27 -1.19
N MET A 339 -7.38 -20.61 -0.84
CA MET A 339 -7.04 -21.13 0.48
C MET A 339 -7.31 -20.13 1.59
N ALA A 340 -6.87 -18.88 1.43
CA ALA A 340 -7.08 -17.82 2.43
C ALA A 340 -8.56 -17.42 2.60
N SER A 341 -9.39 -17.68 1.59
CA SER A 341 -10.83 -17.34 1.61
C SER A 341 -11.72 -18.45 2.19
N GLY A 342 -11.17 -19.63 2.53
CA GLY A 342 -11.94 -20.84 2.82
C GLY A 342 -12.95 -20.74 3.98
N SER A 343 -12.73 -19.83 4.93
CA SER A 343 -13.61 -19.61 6.09
C SER A 343 -14.60 -18.44 5.92
N GLU A 344 -14.41 -17.57 4.91
CA GLU A 344 -15.09 -16.27 4.84
C GLU A 344 -16.02 -16.16 3.63
N ARG A 345 -17.33 -16.08 3.91
CA ARG A 345 -18.37 -16.05 2.86
C ARG A 345 -18.31 -14.83 1.98
N ASP A 346 -17.81 -13.71 2.49
CA ASP A 346 -17.74 -12.43 1.78
C ASP A 346 -16.76 -12.49 0.58
N PHE A 347 -15.80 -13.43 0.57
CA PHE A 347 -14.86 -13.62 -0.54
C PHE A 347 -15.34 -14.60 -1.62
N VAL A 348 -16.48 -15.27 -1.45
CA VAL A 348 -16.98 -16.24 -2.45
C VAL A 348 -17.08 -15.67 -3.87
N PRO A 349 -17.58 -14.43 -4.09
CA PRO A 349 -17.61 -13.84 -5.43
C PRO A 349 -16.21 -13.67 -6.04
N LEU A 350 -15.23 -13.24 -5.25
CA LEU A 350 -13.85 -13.08 -5.67
C LEU A 350 -13.23 -14.43 -6.05
N VAL A 351 -13.38 -15.44 -5.20
CA VAL A 351 -12.87 -16.79 -5.45
C VAL A 351 -13.40 -17.33 -6.77
N ARG A 352 -14.71 -17.16 -7.03
CA ARG A 352 -15.32 -17.57 -8.30
C ARG A 352 -14.75 -16.82 -9.49
N ALA A 353 -14.53 -15.51 -9.36
CA ALA A 353 -13.95 -14.70 -10.42
C ALA A 353 -12.53 -15.17 -10.77
N VAL A 354 -11.66 -15.35 -9.77
CA VAL A 354 -10.28 -15.84 -9.95
C VAL A 354 -10.25 -17.23 -10.58
N GLN A 355 -11.11 -18.14 -10.11
CA GLN A 355 -11.22 -19.48 -10.69
C GLN A 355 -11.69 -19.46 -12.15
N SER A 356 -12.68 -18.61 -12.47
CA SER A 356 -13.16 -18.44 -13.84
C SER A 356 -12.07 -17.89 -14.76
N LEU A 357 -11.32 -16.89 -14.28
CA LEU A 357 -10.20 -16.28 -14.99
C LEU A 357 -9.10 -17.31 -15.29
N ASN A 358 -8.73 -18.13 -14.30
CA ASN A 358 -7.72 -19.18 -14.50
C ASN A 358 -8.19 -20.28 -15.45
N ALA A 359 -9.47 -20.62 -15.43
CA ALA A 359 -10.04 -21.58 -16.38
C ALA A 359 -9.98 -21.07 -17.83
N GLU A 360 -10.16 -19.76 -18.05
CA GLU A 360 -10.04 -19.14 -19.37
C GLU A 360 -8.63 -19.24 -19.93
N VAL A 361 -7.60 -18.97 -19.09
CA VAL A 361 -6.19 -19.19 -19.47
C VAL A 361 -5.93 -20.63 -19.85
N GLN A 362 -6.39 -21.57 -19.02
CA GLN A 362 -6.18 -22.99 -19.28
C GLN A 362 -6.83 -23.42 -20.60
N THR A 363 -8.04 -22.93 -20.88
CA THR A 363 -8.74 -23.21 -22.15
C THR A 363 -7.90 -22.75 -23.35
N ARG A 364 -7.31 -21.55 -23.28
CA ARG A 364 -6.43 -21.04 -24.35
C ARG A 364 -5.13 -21.85 -24.50
N VAL A 365 -4.57 -22.35 -23.40
CA VAL A 365 -3.40 -23.24 -23.44
C VAL A 365 -3.74 -24.56 -24.12
N ASP A 366 -4.90 -25.14 -23.79
CA ASP A 366 -5.36 -26.41 -24.35
C ASP A 366 -5.67 -26.29 -25.85
N GLU A 367 -6.29 -25.17 -26.27
CA GLU A 367 -6.52 -24.84 -27.68
C GLU A 367 -5.22 -24.72 -28.47
N ALA A 368 -4.19 -24.07 -27.90
CA ALA A 368 -2.87 -23.97 -28.53
C ALA A 368 -2.16 -25.33 -28.62
N GLY A 369 -2.41 -26.25 -27.67
CA GLY A 369 -1.86 -27.59 -27.66
C GLY A 369 -2.56 -28.57 -28.62
N ALA A 370 -3.80 -28.28 -29.05
CA ALA A 370 -4.56 -29.12 -29.98
C ALA A 370 -4.23 -28.85 -31.47
N ILE A 371 -3.45 -27.80 -31.75
CA ILE A 371 -3.08 -27.36 -33.10
C ILE A 371 -1.70 -27.93 -33.53
N ASP A 372 -0.93 -28.49 -32.60
CA ASP A 372 0.29 -29.28 -32.84
C ASP A 372 -0.01 -30.77 -32.93
#